data_AF-A0A3C1SEI8-F1
#
_entry.id   AF-A0A3C1SEI8-F1
#
_cell.length_a   1.000
_cell.length_b   1.000
_cell.length_c   1.000
_cell.angle_alpha   90.00
_cell.angle_beta   90.00
_cell.angle_gamma   90.00
#
_symmetry.space_group_name_H-M   'P 1'
#
loop_
_entity.id
_entity.type
_entity.pdbx_description
1 polymer ?
#
loop_
_entity_poly.entity_id
_entity_poly.type
_entity_poly.pdbx_seq_one_letter_code
_entity_poly.pdbx_strand_id
1 'polypeptide(L)'
;MERRRVISDTEKKQWKNTDETAYYISTITMNAEKFCKAIRNHWGIENRNHHVRDVTMNEDKSRIRNNPDIFARLKSFALNILRADKVDNIASELFYNCINLANILNYKGIEEN
;
A
#
# COMPACT_ATOMS: atom_id res chain seq x y z
N MET A 1 5.76 16.86 13.58
CA MET A 1 4.33 16.52 13.33
C MET A 1 3.90 15.54 14.39
N GLU A 2 2.76 15.78 15.03
CA GLU A 2 2.16 14.85 16.00
C GLU A 2 1.23 13.86 15.28
N ARG A 3 1.36 12.58 15.61
CA ARG A 3 0.53 11.50 15.07
C ARG A 3 -0.18 10.81 16.21
N ARG A 4 -1.51 10.75 16.15
CA ARG A 4 -2.32 9.89 17.01
C ARG A 4 -2.45 8.51 16.38
N ARG A 5 -1.99 7.49 17.09
CA ARG A 5 -2.15 6.08 16.71
C ARG A 5 -2.87 5.34 17.82
N VAL A 6 -3.76 4.43 17.45
CA VAL A 6 -4.36 3.47 18.37
C VAL A 6 -3.65 2.13 18.18
N ILE A 7 -3.14 1.57 19.27
CA ILE A 7 -2.44 0.28 19.27
C ILE A 7 -3.25 -0.67 20.15
N SER A 8 -3.42 -1.93 19.72
CA SER A 8 -4.02 -2.95 20.58
C SER A 8 -2.99 -3.37 21.63
N ASP A 9 -3.30 -3.13 22.90
CA ASP A 9 -2.60 -3.70 24.03
C ASP A 9 -3.00 -5.17 24.13
N THR A 10 -2.10 -6.06 23.71
CA THR A 10 -2.36 -7.51 23.63
C THR A 10 -2.46 -8.17 25.00
N GLU A 11 -1.87 -7.56 26.03
CA GLU A 11 -1.92 -8.05 27.40
C GLU A 11 -3.26 -7.70 28.06
N LYS A 12 -3.73 -6.47 27.86
CA LYS A 12 -4.98 -5.98 28.44
C LYS A 12 -6.21 -6.14 27.56
N LYS A 13 -6.04 -6.63 26.32
CA LYS A 13 -7.07 -6.72 25.27
C LYS A 13 -7.85 -5.39 25.09
N GLN A 14 -7.14 -4.27 25.17
CA GLN A 14 -7.73 -2.93 25.07
C GLN A 14 -7.03 -2.09 24.01
N TRP A 15 -7.72 -1.09 23.50
CA TRP A 15 -7.15 -0.10 22.59
C TRP A 15 -6.52 1.03 23.38
N LYS A 16 -5.24 1.31 23.13
CA LYS A 16 -4.52 2.40 23.79
C LYS A 16 -4.19 3.49 22.77
N ASN A 17 -4.52 4.73 23.12
CA ASN A 17 -4.06 5.90 22.38
C ASN A 17 -2.58 6.13 22.65
N THR A 18 -1.84 6.41 21.58
CA THR A 18 -0.42 6.73 21.62
C THR A 18 -0.16 7.94 20.75
N ASP A 19 0.67 8.85 21.25
CA ASP A 19 1.12 10.03 20.55
C ASP A 19 2.58 9.85 20.15
N GLU A 20 2.89 10.19 18.90
CA GLU A 20 4.24 10.11 18.35
C GLU A 20 4.65 11.46 17.76
N THR A 21 5.83 11.94 18.13
CA THR A 21 6.45 13.13 17.52
C THR A 21 7.46 12.71 16.48
N ALA A 22 7.22 13.09 15.22
CA ALA A 22 8.15 12.86 14.12
C ALA A 22 8.79 14.17 13.65
N TYR A 23 10.11 14.13 13.43
CA TYR A 23 10.93 15.22 12.89
C TYR A 23 11.20 14.99 11.40
N TYR A 24 11.18 16.06 10.61
CA TYR A 24 11.34 16.01 9.15
C TYR A 24 12.37 17.04 8.72
N ILE A 25 13.16 16.68 7.71
CA ILE A 25 14.16 17.56 7.09
C ILE A 25 13.65 17.93 5.70
N SER A 26 13.76 19.20 5.32
CA SER A 26 13.37 19.67 4.00
C SER A 26 14.37 20.69 3.49
N THR A 27 14.59 20.67 2.17
CA THR A 27 15.40 21.67 1.46
C THR A 27 14.58 22.87 1.00
N ILE A 28 13.25 22.82 1.16
CA ILE A 28 12.33 23.90 0.80
C ILE A 28 11.72 24.51 2.06
N THR A 29 11.39 25.80 1.99
CA THR A 29 10.73 26.50 3.10
C THR A 29 9.24 26.65 2.78
N MET A 30 8.38 26.08 3.62
CA MET A 30 6.93 26.18 3.51
C MET A 30 6.30 26.36 4.89
N ASN A 31 5.04 26.76 4.93
CA ASN A 31 4.32 26.82 6.20
C ASN A 31 4.08 25.42 6.79
N ALA A 32 3.94 25.35 8.11
CA ALA A 32 3.79 24.08 8.83
C ALA A 32 2.54 23.28 8.37
N GLU A 33 1.46 23.97 8.01
CA GLU A 33 0.23 23.33 7.56
C GLU A 33 0.41 22.57 6.23
N LYS A 34 1.07 23.19 5.25
CA LYS A 34 1.38 22.57 3.96
C LYS A 34 2.31 21.37 4.15
N PHE A 35 3.32 21.48 5.02
CA PHE A 35 4.17 20.33 5.36
C PHE A 35 3.37 19.19 5.99
N CYS A 36 2.53 19.47 6.99
CA CYS A 36 1.68 18.46 7.60
C CYS A 36 0.77 17.77 6.57
N LYS A 37 0.18 18.52 5.64
CA LYS A 37 -0.65 17.96 4.56
C LYS A 37 0.17 17.09 3.61
N ALA A 38 1.34 17.55 3.17
CA ALA A 38 2.22 16.81 2.28
C ALA A 38 2.69 15.49 2.93
N ILE A 39 3.12 15.54 4.20
CA ILE A 39 3.54 14.37 4.97
C ILE A 39 2.38 13.38 5.08
N ARG A 40 1.17 13.82 5.49
CA ARG A 40 0.00 12.92 5.57
C ARG A 40 -0.33 12.27 4.23
N ASN A 41 -0.28 13.04 3.13
CA ASN A 41 -0.52 12.51 1.79
C ASN A 41 0.53 11.46 1.40
N HIS A 42 1.80 11.72 1.73
CA HIS A 42 2.89 10.77 1.49
C HIS A 42 2.68 9.45 2.27
N TRP A 43 2.31 9.52 3.55
CA TRP A 43 1.93 8.33 4.32
C TRP A 43 0.74 7.57 3.70
N GLY A 44 -0.20 8.27 3.08
CA GLY A 44 -1.29 7.66 2.32
C GLY A 44 -0.79 6.80 1.14
N ILE A 45 0.29 7.22 0.47
CA ILE A 45 0.94 6.46 -0.60
C ILE A 45 1.62 5.21 -0.03
N GLU A 46 2.39 5.38 1.05
CA GLU A 46 3.07 4.28 1.73
C GLU A 46 2.09 3.19 2.16
N ASN A 47 1.02 3.59 2.83
CA ASN A 47 0.04 2.66 3.37
C ASN A 47 -0.78 1.96 2.27
N ARG A 48 -1.12 2.66 1.18
CA ARG A 48 -1.94 2.06 0.12
C ARG A 48 -1.10 1.23 -0.84
N ASN A 49 0.12 1.66 -1.17
CA ASN A 49 0.96 1.05 -2.20
C ASN A 49 1.97 0.06 -1.59
N HIS A 50 2.88 0.56 -0.76
CA HIS A 50 3.98 -0.24 -0.22
C HIS A 50 3.47 -1.37 0.64
N HIS A 51 2.62 -1.10 1.65
CA HIS A 51 2.07 -2.15 2.49
C HIS A 51 1.35 -3.26 1.69
N VAL A 52 0.54 -2.90 0.68
CA VAL A 52 -0.17 -3.90 -0.13
C VAL A 52 0.81 -4.77 -0.90
N ARG A 53 1.86 -4.19 -1.47
CA ARG A 53 2.90 -4.95 -2.17
C ARG A 53 3.70 -5.85 -1.22
N ASP A 54 4.14 -5.28 -0.11
CA ASP A 54 5.04 -5.94 0.84
C ASP A 54 4.34 -7.10 1.54
N VAL A 55 3.11 -6.87 2.01
CA VAL A 55 2.35 -7.85 2.80
C VAL A 55 1.41 -8.67 1.93
N THR A 56 0.50 -8.03 1.19
CA THR A 56 -0.56 -8.74 0.45
C THR A 56 0.00 -9.47 -0.77
N MET A 57 0.98 -8.89 -1.47
CA MET A 57 1.67 -9.54 -2.59
C MET A 57 2.99 -10.21 -2.19
N ASN A 58 3.25 -10.38 -0.88
CA ASN A 58 4.42 -11.08 -0.32
C ASN A 58 5.75 -10.61 -0.92
N GLU A 59 5.94 -9.30 -1.13
CA GLU A 59 7.22 -8.78 -1.65
C GLU A 59 8.36 -8.97 -0.64
N ASP A 60 8.14 -8.64 0.63
CA ASP A 60 9.14 -8.83 1.70
C ASP A 60 9.56 -10.29 1.87
N LYS A 61 8.61 -11.21 1.66
CA LYS A 61 8.84 -12.65 1.82
C LYS A 61 9.31 -13.31 0.52
N SER A 62 9.50 -12.55 -0.55
CA SER A 62 9.87 -13.09 -1.86
C SER A 62 11.26 -13.72 -1.82
N ARG A 63 11.34 -14.98 -2.27
CA ARG A 63 12.60 -15.73 -2.42
C ARG A 63 13.19 -15.66 -3.83
N ILE A 64 12.60 -14.86 -4.72
CA ILE A 64 13.11 -14.64 -6.08
C ILE A 64 14.46 -13.93 -5.96
N ARG A 65 15.49 -14.50 -6.59
CA ARG A 65 16.86 -13.95 -6.62
C ARG A 65 17.37 -13.64 -8.02
N ASN A 66 16.70 -14.17 -9.04
CA ASN A 66 16.98 -13.83 -10.44
C ASN A 66 16.00 -12.74 -10.89
N ASN A 67 16.52 -11.60 -11.34
CA ASN A 67 15.76 -10.43 -11.81
C ASN A 67 14.58 -10.03 -10.87
N PRO A 68 14.83 -9.80 -9.56
CA PRO A 68 13.77 -9.47 -8.59
C PRO A 68 13.06 -8.14 -8.92
N ASP A 69 13.75 -7.23 -9.58
CA ASP A 69 13.26 -5.93 -10.05
C ASP A 69 12.18 -6.07 -11.13
N ILE A 70 12.28 -7.08 -12.01
CA ILE A 70 11.25 -7.39 -13.01
C ILE A 70 9.96 -7.82 -12.30
N PHE A 71 10.06 -8.68 -11.29
CA PHE A 71 8.90 -9.10 -10.52
C PHE A 71 8.28 -7.96 -9.71
N ALA A 72 9.09 -7.06 -9.14
CA ALA A 72 8.59 -5.86 -8.46
C ALA A 72 7.79 -4.95 -9.42
N ARG A 73 8.26 -4.80 -10.67
CA ARG A 73 7.51 -4.09 -11.73
C ARG A 73 6.22 -4.79 -12.11
N LEU A 74 6.22 -6.11 -12.27
CA LEU A 74 5.01 -6.88 -12.56
C LEU A 74 3.95 -6.75 -11.46
N LYS A 75 4.36 -6.81 -10.19
CA LYS A 75 3.47 -6.55 -9.05
C LYS A 75 2.89 -5.15 -9.07
N SER A 76 3.73 -4.16 -9.40
CA SER A 76 3.28 -2.76 -9.54
C SER A 76 2.26 -2.62 -10.67
N PHE A 77 2.48 -3.30 -11.79
CA PHE A 77 1.55 -3.32 -12.93
C PHE A 77 0.21 -3.95 -12.55
N ALA A 78 0.22 -5.13 -11.95
CA ALA A 78 -0.98 -5.80 -11.47
C ALA A 78 -1.76 -4.94 -10.46
N LEU A 79 -1.08 -4.32 -9.50
CA LEU A 79 -1.72 -3.43 -8.53
C LEU A 79 -2.37 -2.21 -9.19
N ASN A 80 -1.73 -1.65 -10.22
CA ASN A 80 -2.26 -0.51 -10.96
C ASN A 80 -3.53 -0.88 -11.73
N ILE A 81 -3.61 -2.07 -12.35
CA ILE A 81 -4.82 -2.56 -13.01
C ILE A 81 -5.96 -2.67 -12.00
N LEU A 82 -5.75 -3.39 -10.90
CA LEU A 82 -6.77 -3.56 -9.85
C LEU A 82 -7.28 -2.20 -9.32
N ARG A 83 -6.40 -1.20 -9.20
CA ARG A 83 -6.80 0.15 -8.79
C ARG A 83 -7.53 0.93 -9.86
N ALA A 84 -7.17 0.78 -11.14
CA ALA A 84 -7.87 1.39 -12.25
C ALA A 84 -9.33 0.90 -12.31
N ASP A 85 -9.54 -0.38 -11.99
CA ASP A 85 -10.85 -1.02 -11.84
C ASP A 85 -11.51 -0.78 -10.48
N LYS A 86 -10.96 0.09 -9.64
CA LYS A 86 -11.50 0.52 -8.35
C LYS A 86 -11.73 -0.62 -7.35
N VAL A 87 -10.85 -1.63 -7.36
CA VAL A 87 -10.88 -2.72 -6.39
C VAL A 87 -10.57 -2.19 -4.99
N ASP A 88 -11.51 -2.39 -4.05
CA ASP A 88 -11.37 -1.95 -2.67
C ASP A 88 -10.54 -2.93 -1.81
N ASN A 89 -10.68 -4.24 -2.01
CA ASN A 89 -9.98 -5.28 -1.26
C ASN A 89 -9.07 -6.12 -2.16
N ILE A 90 -7.81 -5.68 -2.27
CA ILE A 90 -6.78 -6.32 -3.10
C ILE A 90 -6.53 -7.78 -2.67
N ALA A 91 -6.56 -8.11 -1.38
CA ALA A 91 -6.30 -9.46 -0.92
C ALA A 91 -7.37 -10.45 -1.37
N SER A 92 -8.64 -10.05 -1.26
CA SER A 92 -9.77 -10.87 -1.71
C SER A 92 -9.76 -11.03 -3.23
N GLU A 93 -9.44 -9.95 -3.94
CA GLU A 93 -9.43 -9.95 -5.40
C GLU A 93 -8.33 -10.85 -5.98
N LEU A 94 -7.12 -10.82 -5.38
CA LEU A 94 -6.05 -11.74 -5.75
C LEU A 94 -6.46 -13.21 -5.55
N PHE A 95 -7.21 -13.52 -4.50
CA PHE A 95 -7.72 -14.86 -4.25
C PHE A 95 -8.73 -15.29 -5.32
N TYR A 96 -9.72 -14.46 -5.64
CA TYR A 96 -10.72 -14.76 -6.67
C TYR A 96 -10.10 -14.92 -8.06
N ASN A 97 -9.16 -14.04 -8.42
CA ASN A 97 -8.43 -14.09 -9.68
C ASN A 97 -7.54 -15.33 -9.81
N CYS A 98 -7.01 -15.85 -8.71
CA CYS A 98 -6.24 -17.10 -8.70
C CYS A 98 -7.11 -18.33 -9.01
N ILE A 99 -8.40 -18.28 -8.64
CA ILE A 99 -9.33 -19.39 -8.86
C ILE A 99 -9.87 -19.39 -10.30
N ASN A 100 -10.10 -18.21 -10.88
CA ASN A 100 -10.63 -18.10 -12.24
C ASN A 100 -9.87 -17.02 -13.03
N LEU A 101 -9.05 -17.48 -13.98
CA LEU A 101 -8.26 -16.61 -14.84
C LEU A 101 -9.12 -15.71 -15.74
N ALA A 102 -10.35 -16.10 -16.08
CA ALA A 102 -11.25 -15.28 -16.89
C ALA A 102 -11.60 -13.95 -16.18
N ASN A 103 -11.57 -13.92 -14.84
CA ASN A 103 -11.80 -12.69 -14.09
C ASN A 103 -10.71 -11.65 -14.37
N ILE A 104 -9.46 -12.11 -14.54
CA ILE A 104 -8.32 -11.24 -14.84
C ILE A 104 -8.47 -10.63 -16.23
N LEU A 105 -8.87 -11.44 -17.22
CA LEU A 105 -8.97 -10.99 -18.60
C LEU A 105 -10.02 -9.88 -18.80
N ASN A 106 -11.08 -9.89 -17.99
CA ASN A 106 -12.14 -8.89 -18.04
C ASN A 106 -11.76 -7.51 -17.46
N TYR A 107 -10.57 -7.33 -16.88
CA TYR A 107 -10.15 -6.03 -16.35
C TYR A 107 -9.82 -5.02 -17.45
N LYS A 108 -10.16 -3.75 -17.20
CA LYS A 108 -9.85 -2.67 -18.14
C LYS A 108 -8.34 -2.48 -18.25
N GLY A 109 -7.81 -2.68 -19.45
CA GLY A 109 -6.38 -2.57 -19.74
C GLY A 109 -5.67 -3.91 -19.94
N ILE A 110 -6.39 -5.03 -19.85
CA ILE A 110 -5.90 -6.35 -20.31
C ILE A 110 -6.53 -6.72 -21.65
N GLU A 111 -7.85 -6.59 -21.77
CA GLU A 111 -8.54 -6.68 -23.06
C GLU A 111 -8.70 -5.28 -23.67
N GLU A 112 -8.20 -5.09 -24.89
CA GLU A 112 -8.55 -3.94 -25.73
C GLU A 112 -10.01 -4.11 -26.18
N ASN A 113 -10.90 -3.22 -25.73
CA ASN A 113 -12.15 -2.93 -26.43
C ASN A 113 -11.98 -1.62 -27.21
#